data_AF-A0A6N6JQP9-F1
#
_entry.id   AF-A0A6N6JQP9-F1
#
_cell.length_a   1.000
_cell.length_b   1.000
_cell.length_c   1.000
_cell.angle_alpha   90.00
_cell.angle_beta   90.00
_cell.angle_gamma   90.00
#
_symmetry.space_group_name_H-M   'P 1'
#
loop_
_entity.id
_entity.type
_entity.pdbx_description
1 polymer ?
#
loop_
_entity_poly.entity_id
_entity_poly.type
_entity_poly.pdbx_seq_one_letter_code
_entity_poly.pdbx_strand_id
1 'polypeptide(L)'
;MRVTLLIVLLCGLASPALAQGKQDISFRLYQVAGRTWTTKSTPVSSGDGNLDIGYARHEVLEVHETYALCSSLRLDQNKKVPKGVEPSEYRVEFKPDIYPFAAPGGATMLGTESVKAAGLTFECELWSSGNPPTRYYRSTRYPGLVVKVEAGFGREELVEFDAFKEDEPPPPPKKGGKKGDKEPPKAEEEPASEPGFALFKAKRSWLIREQSAAGEVYRRYEVIKVEAQGADLKVTELDAARKPVKGKQEVVRVDFADTESPWINPPAGARKNRAEKRKTAFGLMDCVVYDVKVDGQDRQMWYAARYPGLLVRARLGDKGKGGTWELVEFKE
;
A
#
# COMPACT_ATOMS: atom_id res chain seq x y z
N MET A 1 -46.03 -19.36 -46.23
CA MET A 1 -46.70 -19.26 -44.90
C MET A 1 -45.66 -19.58 -43.84
N ARG A 2 -45.18 -18.59 -43.07
CA ARG A 2 -45.52 -18.36 -41.64
C ARG A 2 -45.14 -19.60 -40.79
N VAL A 3 -44.23 -19.56 -39.81
CA VAL A 3 -44.03 -18.56 -38.73
C VAL A 3 -42.61 -18.66 -38.15
N THR A 4 -42.06 -17.49 -37.86
CA THR A 4 -40.88 -17.14 -37.07
C THR A 4 -41.01 -17.56 -35.60
N LEU A 5 -39.98 -18.16 -34.98
CA LEU A 5 -39.80 -18.10 -33.53
C LEU A 5 -38.32 -17.85 -33.19
N LEU A 6 -38.00 -16.57 -32.96
CA LEU A 6 -36.72 -16.10 -32.48
C LEU A 6 -36.76 -16.12 -30.95
N ILE A 7 -36.10 -17.09 -30.32
CA ILE A 7 -35.87 -17.07 -28.86
C ILE A 7 -34.64 -16.21 -28.61
N VAL A 8 -34.86 -14.96 -28.23
CA VAL A 8 -33.83 -14.07 -27.70
C VAL A 8 -33.51 -14.55 -26.29
N LEU A 9 -32.35 -15.20 -26.14
CA LEU A 9 -31.75 -15.50 -24.85
C LEU A 9 -31.19 -14.18 -24.27
N LEU A 10 -31.98 -13.49 -23.46
CA LEU A 10 -31.49 -12.43 -22.57
C LEU A 10 -30.61 -13.07 -21.49
N CYS A 11 -29.32 -13.25 -21.78
CA CYS A 11 -28.32 -13.39 -20.73
C CYS A 11 -28.14 -12.03 -20.06
N GLY A 12 -28.67 -11.92 -18.84
CA GLY A 12 -28.55 -10.74 -18.01
C GLY A 12 -27.08 -10.36 -17.81
N LEU A 13 -26.72 -9.19 -18.31
CA LEU A 13 -25.54 -8.45 -17.86
C LEU A 13 -25.80 -8.04 -16.41
N ALA A 14 -25.43 -8.92 -15.47
CA ALA A 14 -25.26 -8.50 -14.09
C ALA A 14 -24.08 -7.51 -14.07
N SER A 15 -24.38 -6.28 -13.68
CA SER A 15 -23.44 -5.17 -13.62
C SER A 15 -22.13 -5.53 -12.88
N PRO A 16 -20.93 -5.32 -13.46
CA PRO A 16 -19.65 -5.61 -12.81
C PRO A 16 -19.34 -4.72 -11.59
N ALA A 17 -20.07 -3.61 -11.40
CA ALA A 17 -19.79 -2.64 -10.34
C ALA A 17 -20.02 -3.17 -8.91
N LEU A 18 -20.97 -4.10 -8.70
CA LEU A 18 -21.23 -4.70 -7.39
C LEU A 18 -20.24 -5.83 -7.03
N ALA A 19 -19.63 -6.48 -8.04
CA ALA A 19 -18.63 -7.52 -7.85
C ALA A 19 -17.25 -6.94 -7.53
N GLN A 20 -16.87 -5.82 -8.17
CA GLN A 20 -15.63 -5.11 -7.86
C GLN A 20 -15.59 -4.58 -6.42
N GLY A 21 -16.71 -4.03 -5.90
CA GLY A 21 -16.77 -3.50 -4.53
C GLY A 21 -16.66 -4.55 -3.42
N LYS A 22 -17.04 -5.81 -3.66
CA LYS A 22 -16.89 -6.91 -2.69
C LYS A 22 -15.48 -7.52 -2.68
N GLN A 23 -14.84 -7.61 -3.85
CA GLN A 23 -13.44 -8.08 -3.94
C GLN A 23 -12.46 -7.08 -3.31
N ASP A 24 -12.71 -5.78 -3.43
CA ASP A 24 -11.83 -4.72 -2.90
C ASP A 24 -11.74 -4.68 -1.36
N ILE A 25 -12.77 -5.16 -0.65
CA ILE A 25 -12.76 -5.21 0.82
C ILE A 25 -12.10 -6.49 1.34
N SER A 26 -12.23 -7.60 0.61
CA SER A 26 -11.86 -8.94 1.08
C SER A 26 -10.38 -9.11 1.40
N PHE A 27 -9.51 -8.25 0.84
CA PHE A 27 -8.06 -8.34 1.00
C PHE A 27 -7.42 -7.02 1.46
N ARG A 28 -8.24 -6.05 1.90
CA ARG A 28 -7.82 -4.67 2.14
C ARG A 28 -6.61 -4.50 3.06
N LEU A 29 -6.46 -5.39 4.06
CA LEU A 29 -5.29 -5.40 4.93
C LEU A 29 -3.97 -5.56 4.14
N TYR A 30 -3.98 -6.38 3.09
CA TYR A 30 -2.80 -6.84 2.37
C TYR A 30 -2.56 -6.12 1.03
N GLN A 31 -3.45 -5.21 0.62
CA GLN A 31 -3.38 -4.52 -0.68
C GLN A 31 -2.47 -3.28 -0.71
N VAL A 32 -1.87 -2.91 0.43
CA VAL A 32 -0.98 -1.75 0.51
C VAL A 32 0.39 -2.17 1.01
N ALA A 33 1.39 -2.10 0.14
CA ALA A 33 2.78 -2.36 0.51
C ALA A 33 3.28 -1.29 1.49
N GLY A 34 3.98 -1.70 2.54
CA GLY A 34 4.42 -0.88 3.65
C GLY A 34 3.38 -0.68 4.76
N ARG A 35 2.16 -1.24 4.63
CA ARG A 35 1.19 -1.25 5.74
C ARG A 35 1.73 -2.12 6.87
N THR A 36 1.65 -1.62 8.10
CA THR A 36 2.14 -2.32 9.29
C THR A 36 1.09 -2.43 10.38
N TRP A 37 1.16 -3.51 11.15
CA TRP A 37 0.39 -3.67 12.38
C TRP A 37 1.20 -4.42 13.43
N THR A 38 0.93 -4.16 14.70
CA THR A 38 1.62 -4.81 15.82
C THR A 38 0.59 -5.43 16.75
N THR A 39 0.74 -6.72 17.03
CA THR A 39 -0.03 -7.41 18.07
C THR A 39 0.81 -7.61 19.33
N LYS A 40 0.14 -7.65 20.47
CA LYS A 40 0.72 -7.92 21.78
C LYS A 40 0.11 -9.18 22.35
N SER A 41 0.95 -10.13 22.70
CA SER A 41 0.58 -11.37 23.38
C SER A 41 0.85 -11.26 24.88
N THR A 42 -0.16 -11.55 25.69
CA THR A 42 -0.10 -11.58 27.16
C THR A 42 -0.46 -12.99 27.63
N PRO A 43 0.50 -13.80 28.11
CA PRO A 43 0.21 -15.15 28.59
C PRO A 43 -0.58 -15.12 29.92
N VAL A 44 -1.38 -16.15 30.19
CA VAL A 44 -2.01 -16.34 31.50
C VAL A 44 -0.98 -16.91 32.46
N SER A 45 -0.92 -16.36 33.68
CA SER A 45 0.05 -16.79 34.70
C SER A 45 -0.13 -18.25 35.09
N SER A 46 0.85 -19.08 34.73
CA SER A 46 0.95 -20.47 35.19
C SER A 46 2.21 -20.63 36.05
N GLY A 47 2.16 -20.18 37.31
CA GLY A 47 3.00 -20.64 38.44
C GLY A 47 4.53 -20.46 38.40
N ASP A 48 5.16 -20.49 37.22
CA ASP A 48 6.60 -20.77 37.03
C ASP A 48 7.36 -19.54 36.51
N GLY A 49 6.89 -18.34 36.85
CA GLY A 49 7.71 -17.11 36.88
C GLY A 49 8.16 -16.49 35.55
N ASN A 50 8.03 -17.16 34.40
CA ASN A 50 8.36 -16.57 33.09
C ASN A 50 7.11 -16.34 32.23
N LEU A 51 6.55 -15.15 32.37
CA LEU A 51 5.39 -14.68 31.59
C LEU A 51 5.80 -13.45 30.80
N ASP A 52 6.61 -13.67 29.76
CA ASP A 52 7.06 -12.54 28.95
C ASP A 52 5.94 -12.10 27.99
N ILE A 53 5.52 -10.85 28.16
CA ILE A 53 4.73 -10.15 27.15
C ILE A 53 5.52 -10.15 25.84
N GLY A 54 4.91 -10.66 24.78
CA GLY A 54 5.50 -10.69 23.45
C GLY A 54 4.82 -9.67 22.53
N TYR A 55 5.56 -9.14 21.57
CA TYR A 55 5.00 -8.37 20.48
C TYR A 55 5.38 -8.99 19.14
N ALA A 56 4.48 -8.92 18.17
CA ALA A 56 4.74 -9.29 16.79
C ALA A 56 4.38 -8.12 15.89
N ARG A 57 5.36 -7.62 15.13
CA ARG A 57 5.14 -6.61 14.10
C ARG A 57 5.05 -7.29 12.75
N HIS A 58 4.00 -6.95 12.02
CA HIS A 58 3.76 -7.41 10.67
C HIS A 58 3.88 -6.26 9.67
N GLU A 59 4.32 -6.57 8.46
CA GLU A 59 4.41 -5.63 7.35
C GLU A 59 4.06 -6.30 6.04
N VAL A 60 3.27 -5.63 5.20
CA VAL A 60 3.13 -6.02 3.78
C VAL A 60 4.35 -5.53 3.03
N LEU A 61 5.20 -6.43 2.56
CA LEU A 61 6.44 -6.06 1.85
C LEU A 61 6.16 -5.68 0.39
N GLU A 62 5.35 -6.49 -0.28
CA GLU A 62 5.02 -6.40 -1.70
C GLU A 62 3.59 -6.84 -1.94
N VAL A 63 2.96 -6.24 -2.94
CA VAL A 63 1.61 -6.62 -3.38
C VAL A 63 1.68 -7.04 -4.84
N HIS A 64 1.15 -8.23 -5.10
CA HIS A 64 0.99 -8.81 -6.42
C HIS A 64 -0.50 -8.93 -6.72
N GLU A 65 -0.84 -9.21 -7.97
CA GLU A 65 -2.25 -9.27 -8.41
C GLU A 65 -3.07 -10.30 -7.62
N THR A 66 -2.47 -11.45 -7.29
CA THR A 66 -3.17 -12.57 -6.64
C THR A 66 -2.66 -12.87 -5.22
N TYR A 67 -1.67 -12.14 -4.71
CA TYR A 67 -1.10 -12.40 -3.38
C TYR A 67 -0.34 -11.19 -2.83
N ALA A 68 -0.06 -11.23 -1.53
CA ALA A 68 0.90 -10.34 -0.88
C ALA A 68 2.06 -11.12 -0.27
N LEU A 69 3.27 -10.55 -0.30
CA LEU A 69 4.38 -11.00 0.54
C LEU A 69 4.39 -10.17 1.81
N CYS A 70 4.42 -10.85 2.94
CA CYS A 70 4.36 -10.24 4.26
C CYS A 70 5.56 -10.68 5.09
N SER A 71 5.91 -9.89 6.10
CA SER A 71 6.83 -10.27 7.16
C SER A 71 6.13 -10.32 8.51
N SER A 72 6.70 -11.12 9.42
CA SER A 72 6.37 -11.14 10.84
C SER A 72 7.68 -11.10 11.62
N LEU A 73 7.81 -10.12 12.50
CA LEU A 73 9.00 -9.91 13.33
C LEU A 73 8.62 -9.88 14.80
N ARG A 74 9.21 -10.79 15.57
CA ARG A 74 9.04 -10.80 17.03
C ARG A 74 9.84 -9.67 17.65
N LEU A 75 9.21 -8.92 18.55
CA LEU A 75 9.85 -7.87 19.34
C LEU A 75 9.86 -8.25 20.83
N ASP A 76 10.80 -7.69 21.57
CA ASP A 76 10.87 -7.79 23.02
C ASP A 76 9.81 -6.91 23.72
N GLN A 77 9.80 -6.93 25.06
CA GLN A 77 8.87 -6.15 25.88
C GLN A 77 9.00 -4.63 25.66
N ASN A 78 10.15 -4.16 25.17
CA ASN A 78 10.42 -2.76 24.85
C ASN A 78 10.15 -2.43 23.38
N LYS A 79 9.50 -3.34 22.63
CA LYS A 79 9.25 -3.25 21.19
C LYS A 79 10.52 -3.13 20.35
N LYS A 80 11.65 -3.66 20.84
CA LYS A 80 12.91 -3.72 20.11
C LYS A 80 13.09 -5.10 19.49
N VAL A 81 13.82 -5.14 18.38
CA VAL A 81 14.19 -6.39 17.72
C VAL A 81 15.27 -7.08 18.56
N PRO A 82 15.03 -8.30 19.08
CA PRO A 82 16.06 -9.04 19.80
C PRO A 82 17.25 -9.35 18.90
N LYS A 83 18.45 -9.41 19.48
CA LYS A 83 19.68 -9.67 18.73
C LYS A 83 19.60 -11.02 18.00
N GLY A 84 19.87 -11.02 16.69
CA GLY A 84 19.89 -12.23 15.87
C GLY A 84 18.51 -12.76 15.46
N VAL A 85 17.43 -12.02 15.75
CA VAL A 85 16.09 -12.36 15.28
C VAL A 85 15.82 -11.67 13.95
N GLU A 86 15.64 -12.46 12.91
CA GLU A 86 15.26 -11.99 11.58
C GLU A 86 13.74 -12.10 11.36
N PRO A 87 13.14 -11.24 10.51
CA PRO A 87 11.74 -11.37 10.14
C PRO A 87 11.47 -12.69 9.41
N SER A 88 10.36 -13.35 9.76
CA SER A 88 9.82 -14.47 8.98
C SER A 88 8.98 -13.93 7.84
N GLU A 89 9.33 -14.27 6.60
CA GLU A 89 8.55 -13.90 5.42
C GLU A 89 7.52 -14.99 5.09
N TYR A 90 6.32 -14.60 4.70
CA TYR A 90 5.24 -15.52 4.33
C TYR A 90 4.37 -14.92 3.21
N ARG A 91 3.72 -15.79 2.45
CA ARG A 91 2.84 -15.42 1.33
C ARG A 91 1.38 -15.54 1.76
N VAL A 92 0.59 -14.52 1.45
CA VAL A 92 -0.87 -14.50 1.64
C VAL A 92 -1.53 -14.51 0.27
N GLU A 93 -2.13 -15.63 -0.11
CA GLU A 93 -2.89 -15.72 -1.38
C GLU A 93 -4.24 -15.01 -1.23
N PHE A 94 -4.66 -14.25 -2.25
CA PHE A 94 -5.95 -13.57 -2.27
C PHE A 94 -7.07 -14.54 -2.67
N LYS A 95 -7.35 -15.47 -1.76
CA LYS A 95 -8.42 -16.47 -1.88
C LYS A 95 -9.30 -16.40 -0.62
N PRO A 96 -10.61 -16.16 -0.74
CA PRO A 96 -11.47 -15.88 0.42
C PRO A 96 -11.74 -17.13 1.28
N ASP A 97 -11.55 -18.32 0.72
CA ASP A 97 -11.86 -19.62 1.30
C ASP A 97 -10.69 -20.26 2.07
N ILE A 98 -9.55 -19.56 2.17
CA ILE A 98 -8.39 -20.02 2.93
C ILE A 98 -8.04 -19.05 4.07
N TYR A 99 -7.26 -19.54 5.03
CA TYR A 99 -6.67 -18.69 6.06
C TYR A 99 -5.82 -17.57 5.42
N PRO A 100 -5.87 -16.31 5.92
CA PRO A 100 -6.56 -15.82 7.13
C PRO A 100 -8.00 -15.31 6.91
N PHE A 101 -8.57 -15.50 5.71
CA PHE A 101 -9.89 -14.96 5.34
C PHE A 101 -11.05 -15.91 5.68
N ALA A 102 -10.81 -17.22 5.59
CA ALA A 102 -11.77 -18.23 6.01
C ALA A 102 -12.09 -18.11 7.52
N ALA A 103 -13.21 -18.69 7.94
CA ALA A 103 -13.51 -18.86 9.35
C ALA A 103 -12.33 -19.58 10.05
N PRO A 104 -11.92 -19.17 11.26
CA PRO A 104 -10.93 -19.91 12.02
C PRO A 104 -11.38 -21.38 12.17
N GLY A 105 -10.45 -22.33 12.01
CA GLY A 105 -10.78 -23.75 11.98
C GLY A 105 -11.57 -24.19 13.23
N GLY A 106 -12.75 -24.77 13.02
CA GLY A 106 -13.64 -25.22 14.10
C GLY A 106 -14.31 -24.10 14.91
N ALA A 107 -14.28 -22.85 14.42
CA ALA A 107 -14.95 -21.73 15.07
C ALA A 107 -16.37 -21.49 14.52
N THR A 108 -17.26 -21.05 15.40
CA THR A 108 -18.63 -20.62 15.06
C THR A 108 -18.72 -19.10 15.18
N MET A 109 -19.35 -18.44 14.20
CA MET A 109 -19.63 -16.99 14.25
C MET A 109 -20.76 -16.72 15.25
N LEU A 110 -20.51 -15.85 16.22
CA LEU A 110 -21.46 -15.46 17.25
C LEU A 110 -22.19 -14.14 16.93
N GLY A 111 -21.62 -13.31 16.06
CA GLY A 111 -22.20 -12.01 15.66
C GLY A 111 -21.13 -10.99 15.32
N THR A 112 -21.50 -9.71 15.37
CA THR A 112 -20.58 -8.58 15.22
C THR A 112 -20.51 -7.74 16.49
N GLU A 113 -19.32 -7.22 16.81
CA GLU A 113 -19.08 -6.36 17.98
C GLU A 113 -18.13 -5.21 17.63
N SER A 114 -18.32 -4.07 18.29
CA SER A 114 -17.38 -2.94 18.21
C SER A 114 -16.26 -3.11 19.22
N VAL A 115 -15.01 -3.16 18.75
CA VAL A 115 -13.81 -3.33 19.58
C VAL A 115 -12.90 -2.10 19.43
N LYS A 116 -12.47 -1.53 20.56
CA LYS A 116 -11.46 -0.45 20.56
C LYS A 116 -10.06 -1.04 20.69
N ALA A 117 -9.17 -0.68 19.77
CA ALA A 117 -7.79 -1.15 19.73
C ALA A 117 -6.93 -0.17 18.92
N ALA A 118 -5.63 -0.08 19.20
CA ALA A 118 -4.70 0.81 18.48
C ALA A 118 -5.19 2.28 18.28
N GLY A 119 -5.97 2.82 19.24
CA GLY A 119 -6.56 4.16 19.14
C GLY A 119 -7.75 4.29 18.17
N LEU A 120 -8.21 3.19 17.58
CA LEU A 120 -9.31 3.12 16.61
C LEU A 120 -10.47 2.29 17.16
N THR A 121 -11.63 2.38 16.51
CA THR A 121 -12.79 1.49 16.75
C THR A 121 -13.00 0.61 15.52
N PHE A 122 -13.03 -0.70 15.74
CA PHE A 122 -13.20 -1.71 14.71
C PHE A 122 -14.55 -2.41 14.89
N GLU A 123 -15.35 -2.46 13.83
CA GLU A 123 -16.41 -3.46 13.73
C GLU A 123 -15.76 -4.82 13.44
N CYS A 124 -16.04 -5.80 14.29
CA CYS A 124 -15.42 -7.11 14.25
C CYS A 124 -16.49 -8.20 14.16
N GLU A 125 -16.23 -9.24 13.37
CA GLU A 125 -16.89 -10.52 13.52
C GLU A 125 -16.32 -11.24 14.75
N LEU A 126 -17.20 -11.68 15.64
CA LEU A 126 -16.84 -12.50 16.79
C LEU A 126 -16.99 -13.98 16.44
N TRP A 127 -15.88 -14.70 16.51
CA TRP A 127 -15.82 -16.15 16.31
C TRP A 127 -15.43 -16.85 17.60
N SER A 128 -15.97 -18.04 17.86
CA SER A 128 -15.59 -18.84 19.04
C SER A 128 -15.30 -20.30 18.69
N SER A 129 -14.22 -20.86 19.21
CA SER A 129 -13.83 -22.26 19.03
C SER A 129 -13.36 -22.91 20.34
N GLY A 130 -13.45 -24.24 20.41
CA GLY A 130 -12.88 -25.05 21.50
C GLY A 130 -13.65 -25.00 22.83
N ASN A 131 -13.13 -25.74 23.81
CA ASN A 131 -13.59 -25.76 25.19
C ASN A 131 -12.38 -25.88 26.14
N PRO A 132 -12.04 -24.86 26.96
CA PRO A 132 -12.74 -23.58 27.12
C PRO A 132 -12.69 -22.74 25.83
N PRO A 133 -13.70 -21.87 25.60
CA PRO A 133 -13.84 -21.14 24.35
C PRO A 133 -12.70 -20.15 24.14
N THR A 134 -12.03 -20.25 23.00
CA THR A 134 -11.21 -19.17 22.45
C THR A 134 -12.10 -18.25 21.62
N ARG A 135 -11.99 -16.95 21.82
CA ARG A 135 -12.74 -15.93 21.08
C ARG A 135 -11.81 -15.13 20.18
N TYR A 136 -12.18 -14.98 18.92
CA TYR A 136 -11.45 -14.20 17.92
C TYR A 136 -12.32 -13.03 17.46
N TYR A 137 -11.78 -11.82 17.54
CA TYR A 137 -12.41 -10.61 17.06
C TYR A 137 -11.70 -10.17 15.79
N ARG A 138 -12.31 -10.46 14.63
CA ARG A 138 -11.70 -10.19 13.32
C ARG A 138 -12.35 -8.97 12.67
N SER A 139 -11.55 -8.02 12.21
CA SER A 139 -12.09 -6.80 11.57
C SER A 139 -12.88 -7.14 10.30
N THR A 140 -14.08 -6.55 10.16
CA THR A 140 -14.87 -6.62 8.92
C THR A 140 -14.27 -5.77 7.81
N ARG A 141 -13.68 -4.62 8.17
CA ARG A 141 -13.06 -3.67 7.24
C ARG A 141 -11.69 -4.11 6.75
N TYR A 142 -10.96 -4.85 7.57
CA TYR A 142 -9.65 -5.42 7.23
C TYR A 142 -9.66 -6.93 7.46
N PRO A 143 -10.31 -7.73 6.58
CA PRO A 143 -10.30 -9.18 6.70
C PRO A 143 -8.88 -9.73 6.79
N GLY A 144 -8.69 -10.69 7.71
CA GLY A 144 -7.37 -11.19 8.11
C GLY A 144 -6.73 -10.45 9.30
N LEU A 145 -7.22 -9.26 9.67
CA LEU A 145 -6.79 -8.55 10.88
C LEU A 145 -7.52 -9.08 12.10
N VAL A 146 -6.80 -9.81 12.95
CA VAL A 146 -7.28 -10.17 14.29
C VAL A 146 -7.03 -8.99 15.22
N VAL A 147 -8.10 -8.35 15.67
CA VAL A 147 -8.06 -7.18 16.56
C VAL A 147 -7.82 -7.61 18.00
N LYS A 148 -8.39 -8.76 18.38
CA LYS A 148 -8.30 -9.31 19.73
C LYS A 148 -8.51 -10.82 19.73
N VAL A 149 -7.77 -11.53 20.58
CA VAL A 149 -8.00 -12.95 20.92
C VAL A 149 -8.12 -13.07 22.44
N GLU A 150 -9.13 -13.78 22.90
CA GLU A 150 -9.27 -14.20 24.29
C GLU A 150 -9.23 -15.73 24.35
N ALA A 151 -8.17 -16.29 24.92
CA ALA A 151 -8.02 -17.72 25.11
C ALA A 151 -7.78 -18.05 26.60
N GLY A 152 -8.04 -19.29 26.99
CA GLY A 152 -7.78 -19.75 28.37
C GLY A 152 -6.31 -19.68 28.78
N PHE A 153 -5.38 -19.65 27.82
CA PHE A 153 -3.93 -19.64 28.01
C PHE A 153 -3.29 -18.26 27.75
N GLY A 154 -4.04 -17.27 27.27
CA GLY A 154 -3.47 -15.96 26.94
C GLY A 154 -4.45 -15.03 26.25
N ARG A 155 -4.01 -13.79 26.05
CA ARG A 155 -4.71 -12.78 25.26
C ARG A 155 -3.78 -12.21 24.20
N GLU A 156 -4.34 -11.94 23.03
CA GLU A 156 -3.67 -11.19 21.99
C GLU A 156 -4.48 -9.92 21.69
N GLU A 157 -3.83 -8.79 21.53
CA GLU A 157 -4.50 -7.51 21.22
C GLU A 157 -3.71 -6.72 20.18
N LEU A 158 -4.43 -6.07 19.28
CA LEU A 158 -3.87 -5.11 18.32
C LEU A 158 -3.50 -3.82 19.05
N VAL A 159 -2.20 -3.49 19.09
CA VAL A 159 -1.70 -2.31 19.81
C VAL A 159 -1.29 -1.16 18.89
N GLU A 160 -0.94 -1.46 17.64
CA GLU A 160 -0.59 -0.47 16.63
C GLU A 160 -1.17 -0.91 15.28
N PHE A 161 -1.75 0.04 14.55
CA PHE A 161 -2.29 -0.21 13.23
C PHE A 161 -2.17 1.05 12.37
N ASP A 162 -1.63 0.87 11.17
CA ASP A 162 -1.50 1.93 10.19
C ASP A 162 -2.73 1.96 9.27
N ALA A 163 -3.75 2.71 9.69
CA ALA A 163 -4.93 2.98 8.88
C ALA A 163 -4.68 4.20 7.98
N PHE A 164 -5.03 4.09 6.69
CA PHE A 164 -4.94 5.21 5.77
C PHE A 164 -6.28 5.93 5.69
N LYS A 165 -6.25 7.25 5.44
CA LYS A 165 -7.47 8.05 5.27
C LYS A 165 -8.33 7.54 4.11
N GLU A 166 -7.70 7.08 3.04
CA GLU A 166 -8.35 6.47 1.88
C GLU A 166 -9.06 5.15 2.19
N ASP A 167 -8.75 4.52 3.32
CA ASP A 167 -9.48 3.33 3.74
C ASP A 167 -10.89 3.69 4.25
N GLU A 168 -11.19 4.97 4.55
CA GLU A 168 -12.48 5.41 5.10
C GLU A 168 -13.59 5.19 4.07
N PRO A 169 -14.69 4.51 4.43
CA PRO A 169 -15.82 4.40 3.52
C PRO A 169 -16.33 5.81 3.18
N PRO A 170 -16.76 6.06 1.93
CA PRO A 170 -17.34 7.33 1.56
C PRO A 170 -18.48 7.67 2.53
N PRO A 171 -18.65 8.94 2.92
CA PRO A 171 -19.70 9.33 3.84
C PRO A 171 -21.05 8.82 3.29
N PRO A 172 -21.92 8.26 4.15
CA PRO A 172 -23.19 7.73 3.69
C PRO A 172 -23.94 8.81 2.93
N PRO A 173 -24.59 8.49 1.80
CA PRO A 173 -25.36 9.46 1.05
C PRO A 173 -26.37 10.12 2.00
N LYS A 174 -26.34 11.45 2.08
CA LYS A 174 -27.24 12.21 2.95
C LYS A 174 -28.68 11.78 2.62
N LYS A 175 -29.33 11.09 3.56
CA LYS A 175 -30.76 10.76 3.47
C LYS A 175 -31.55 12.07 3.52
N GLY A 176 -32.02 12.52 2.37
CA GLY A 176 -32.98 13.62 2.29
C GLY A 176 -33.31 14.02 0.86
N GLY A 177 -34.55 13.76 0.43
CA GLY A 177 -35.19 14.48 -0.68
C GLY A 177 -35.38 13.69 -1.97
N LYS A 178 -36.63 13.34 -2.24
CA LYS A 178 -37.14 12.67 -3.46
C LYS A 178 -36.94 13.53 -4.73
N LYS A 179 -36.55 12.82 -5.80
CA LYS A 179 -36.84 13.05 -7.23
C LYS A 179 -36.30 14.31 -7.94
N GLY A 180 -35.39 14.01 -8.86
CA GLY A 180 -35.15 14.73 -10.09
C GLY A 180 -34.02 14.00 -10.80
N ASP A 181 -34.33 13.01 -11.62
CA ASP A 181 -33.37 12.36 -12.52
C ASP A 181 -32.82 13.44 -13.46
N LYS A 182 -31.74 14.10 -13.03
CA LYS A 182 -30.78 14.70 -13.95
C LYS A 182 -29.78 13.61 -14.25
N GLU A 183 -29.86 13.13 -15.48
CA GLU A 183 -28.81 12.41 -16.18
C GLU A 183 -27.46 12.96 -15.70
N PRO A 184 -26.54 12.10 -15.19
CA PRO A 184 -25.23 12.59 -14.78
C PRO A 184 -24.65 13.35 -15.97
N PRO A 185 -24.05 14.54 -15.76
CA PRO A 185 -23.38 15.23 -16.84
C PRO A 185 -22.45 14.22 -17.47
N LYS A 186 -22.67 13.97 -18.77
CA LYS A 186 -21.80 13.18 -19.61
C LYS A 186 -20.40 13.68 -19.26
N ALA A 187 -19.61 12.84 -18.60
CA ALA A 187 -18.22 13.16 -18.37
C ALA A 187 -17.69 13.47 -19.76
N GLU A 188 -17.39 14.73 -20.03
CA GLU A 188 -16.49 15.04 -21.13
C GLU A 188 -15.29 14.16 -20.85
N GLU A 189 -15.09 13.16 -21.69
CA GLU A 189 -13.84 12.44 -21.76
C GLU A 189 -12.80 13.54 -21.99
N GLU A 190 -12.16 13.99 -20.92
CA GLU A 190 -10.91 14.72 -21.02
C GLU A 190 -10.05 13.85 -21.95
N PRO A 191 -9.60 14.39 -23.10
CA PRO A 191 -8.82 13.61 -24.04
C PRO A 191 -7.68 13.01 -23.24
N ALA A 192 -7.56 11.68 -23.25
CA ALA A 192 -6.60 10.92 -22.47
C ALA A 192 -5.24 11.59 -22.61
N SER A 193 -4.86 12.41 -21.63
CA SER A 193 -3.60 13.12 -21.69
C SER A 193 -2.57 12.03 -21.56
N GLU A 194 -1.84 11.73 -22.64
CA GLU A 194 -0.78 10.74 -22.59
C GLU A 194 0.09 11.07 -21.38
N PRO A 195 0.16 10.17 -20.37
CA PRO A 195 0.68 10.52 -19.06
C PRO A 195 2.17 10.85 -19.09
N GLY A 196 2.88 10.63 -20.20
CA GLY A 196 4.34 10.70 -20.33
C GLY A 196 4.97 11.85 -19.55
N PHE A 197 4.67 13.10 -19.92
CA PHE A 197 5.27 14.27 -19.25
C PHE A 197 4.38 14.92 -18.18
N ALA A 198 3.38 14.21 -17.65
CA ALA A 198 2.42 14.78 -16.71
C ALA A 198 3.10 15.45 -15.51
N LEU A 199 4.19 14.87 -14.99
CA LEU A 199 4.98 15.42 -13.89
C LEU A 199 5.53 16.83 -14.17
N PHE A 200 5.97 17.08 -15.41
CA PHE A 200 6.70 18.28 -15.82
C PHE A 200 5.82 19.39 -16.41
N LYS A 201 4.54 19.10 -16.71
CA LYS A 201 3.58 20.05 -17.29
C LYS A 201 3.02 21.09 -16.31
N ALA A 202 3.43 21.07 -15.04
CA ALA A 202 3.07 22.09 -14.05
C ALA A 202 4.25 22.40 -13.13
N LYS A 203 4.16 23.51 -12.39
CA LYS A 203 5.15 23.94 -11.40
C LYS A 203 5.14 23.04 -10.16
N ARG A 204 5.64 21.82 -10.32
CA ARG A 204 5.74 20.81 -9.26
C ARG A 204 7.11 20.83 -8.61
N SER A 205 7.17 20.33 -7.39
CA SER A 205 8.43 20.01 -6.74
C SER A 205 8.35 18.71 -5.95
N TRP A 206 9.45 17.99 -5.90
CA TRP A 206 9.57 16.78 -5.10
C TRP A 206 10.94 16.66 -4.44
N LEU A 207 10.98 15.90 -3.36
CA LEU A 207 12.17 15.63 -2.58
C LEU A 207 12.36 14.12 -2.44
N ILE A 208 13.50 13.63 -2.93
CA ILE A 208 13.94 12.25 -2.75
C ILE A 208 14.99 12.22 -1.65
N ARG A 209 14.80 11.36 -0.66
CA ARG A 209 15.83 11.00 0.31
C ARG A 209 16.62 9.81 -0.23
N GLU A 210 17.94 9.92 -0.26
CA GLU A 210 18.86 8.84 -0.62
C GLU A 210 19.65 8.42 0.61
N GLN A 211 19.50 7.16 1.01
CA GLN A 211 20.21 6.57 2.13
C GLN A 211 21.17 5.51 1.63
N SER A 212 22.43 5.58 2.06
CA SER A 212 23.49 4.63 1.72
C SER A 212 24.42 4.41 2.92
N ALA A 213 25.41 3.51 2.78
CA ALA A 213 26.46 3.34 3.79
C ALA A 213 27.31 4.62 4.01
N ALA A 214 27.39 5.50 3.01
CA ALA A 214 28.12 6.77 3.11
C ALA A 214 27.34 7.87 3.84
N GLY A 215 26.05 7.64 4.15
CA GLY A 215 25.18 8.58 4.81
C GLY A 215 23.90 8.87 4.04
N GLU A 216 23.26 9.96 4.43
CA GLU A 216 21.98 10.41 3.92
C GLU A 216 22.15 11.74 3.17
N VAL A 217 21.63 11.80 1.95
CA VAL A 217 21.53 13.01 1.15
C VAL A 217 20.12 13.15 0.61
N TYR A 218 19.75 14.34 0.18
CA TYR A 218 18.46 14.58 -0.45
C TYR A 218 18.66 15.20 -1.83
N ARG A 219 17.77 14.89 -2.77
CA ARG A 219 17.68 15.60 -4.05
C ARG A 219 16.33 16.25 -4.19
N ARG A 220 16.34 17.58 -4.31
CA ARG A 220 15.17 18.39 -4.62
C ARG A 220 15.09 18.62 -6.11
N TYR A 221 13.90 18.41 -6.65
CA TYR A 221 13.55 18.63 -8.03
C TYR A 221 12.44 19.68 -8.08
N GLU A 222 12.61 20.71 -8.92
CA GLU A 222 11.68 21.83 -9.02
C GLU A 222 11.48 22.19 -10.50
N VAL A 223 10.25 22.09 -10.98
CA VAL A 223 9.89 22.57 -12.32
C VAL A 223 9.77 24.10 -12.24
N ILE A 224 10.79 24.80 -12.73
CA ILE A 224 10.90 26.25 -12.59
C ILE A 224 10.26 27.01 -13.76
N LYS A 225 10.19 26.37 -14.93
CA LYS A 225 9.59 26.94 -16.15
C LYS A 225 8.88 25.84 -16.93
N VAL A 226 7.68 26.14 -17.44
CA VAL A 226 6.91 25.26 -18.32
C VAL A 226 6.58 26.01 -19.59
N GLU A 227 6.81 25.36 -20.73
CA GLU A 227 6.54 25.86 -22.08
C GLU A 227 5.81 24.77 -22.88
N ALA A 228 5.32 25.11 -24.07
CA ALA A 228 4.57 24.16 -24.90
C ALA A 228 5.41 22.93 -25.30
N GLN A 229 6.71 23.10 -25.55
CA GLN A 229 7.61 22.05 -26.04
C GLN A 229 8.45 21.41 -24.92
N GLY A 230 8.37 21.89 -23.68
CA GLY A 230 9.22 21.35 -22.63
C GLY A 230 9.15 22.12 -21.32
N ALA A 231 10.00 21.71 -20.37
CA ALA A 231 10.10 22.34 -19.06
C ALA A 231 11.55 22.42 -18.58
N ASP A 232 11.87 23.44 -17.80
CA ASP A 232 13.15 23.56 -17.14
C ASP A 232 13.03 23.01 -15.71
N LEU A 233 13.84 22.00 -15.41
CA LEU A 233 13.90 21.29 -14.15
C LEU A 233 15.16 21.69 -13.40
N LYS A 234 15.01 22.33 -12.24
CA LYS A 234 16.10 22.57 -11.32
C LYS A 234 16.29 21.36 -10.42
N VAL A 235 17.51 20.84 -10.35
CA VAL A 235 17.91 19.75 -9.45
C VAL A 235 18.92 20.29 -8.45
N THR A 236 18.66 20.09 -7.16
CA THR A 236 19.52 20.57 -6.07
C THR A 236 19.82 19.43 -5.10
N GLU A 237 21.09 19.13 -4.88
CA GLU A 237 21.53 18.23 -3.82
C GLU A 237 21.49 18.98 -2.48
N LEU A 238 20.89 18.35 -1.47
CA LEU A 238 20.84 18.84 -0.10
C LEU A 238 21.53 17.83 0.83
N ASP A 239 22.14 18.35 1.89
CA ASP A 239 22.71 17.53 2.96
C ASP A 239 21.63 16.90 3.85
N ALA A 240 22.05 16.13 4.86
CA ALA A 240 21.14 15.52 5.84
C ALA A 240 20.29 16.54 6.64
N ALA A 241 20.74 17.80 6.75
CA ALA A 241 20.00 18.90 7.35
C ALA A 241 19.08 19.62 6.34
N ARG A 242 18.93 19.07 5.13
CA ARG A 242 18.16 19.60 4.00
C ARG A 242 18.64 20.99 3.54
N LYS A 243 19.91 21.30 3.74
CA LYS A 243 20.53 22.53 3.25
C LYS A 243 21.20 22.29 1.90
N PRO A 244 21.11 23.23 0.94
CA PRO A 244 21.76 23.09 -0.36
C PRO A 244 23.28 22.89 -0.23
N VAL A 245 23.81 21.90 -0.92
CA VAL A 245 25.25 21.68 -1.01
C VAL A 245 25.82 22.64 -2.06
N LYS A 246 26.86 23.40 -1.67
CA LYS A 246 27.46 24.43 -2.53
C LYS A 246 27.96 23.81 -3.85
N GLY A 247 27.53 24.39 -4.98
CA GLY A 247 27.93 23.94 -6.32
C GLY A 247 27.23 22.67 -6.81
N LYS A 248 26.29 22.10 -6.05
CA LYS A 248 25.53 20.90 -6.41
C LYS A 248 24.10 21.25 -6.83
N GLN A 249 24.01 22.17 -7.78
CA GLN A 249 22.75 22.58 -8.39
C GLN A 249 22.92 22.64 -9.89
N GLU A 250 21.93 22.12 -10.62
CA GLU A 250 21.87 22.19 -12.06
C GLU A 250 20.45 22.52 -12.52
N VAL A 251 20.36 23.00 -13.77
CA VAL A 251 19.08 23.19 -14.46
C VAL A 251 19.15 22.35 -15.73
N VAL A 252 18.21 21.43 -15.88
CA VAL A 252 18.10 20.49 -16.99
C VAL A 252 16.86 20.82 -17.79
N ARG A 253 16.96 20.80 -19.12
CA ARG A 253 15.81 20.92 -20.01
C ARG A 253 15.18 19.54 -20.20
N VAL A 254 13.87 19.45 -20.00
CA VAL A 254 13.04 18.28 -20.36
C VAL A 254 12.28 18.63 -21.63
N ASP A 255 12.61 17.98 -22.74
CA ASP A 255 11.93 18.15 -24.02
C ASP A 255 10.73 17.18 -24.11
N PHE A 256 9.54 17.70 -24.40
CA PHE A 256 8.32 16.89 -24.48
C PHE A 256 8.21 16.09 -25.77
N ALA A 257 9.06 16.34 -26.76
CA ALA A 257 9.17 15.53 -27.96
C ALA A 257 10.09 14.30 -27.78
N ASP A 258 10.92 14.27 -26.73
CA ASP A 258 11.86 13.18 -26.45
C ASP A 258 11.15 12.01 -25.73
N THR A 259 10.46 11.17 -26.49
CA THR A 259 9.73 10.01 -25.93
C THR A 259 10.64 8.97 -25.29
N GLU A 260 11.95 9.00 -25.55
CA GLU A 260 12.95 8.12 -24.95
C GLU A 260 13.63 8.76 -23.73
N SER A 261 13.15 9.93 -23.29
CA SER A 261 13.78 10.68 -22.23
C SER A 261 13.90 9.86 -20.93
N PRO A 262 15.09 9.86 -20.27
CA PRO A 262 15.28 9.19 -18.98
C PRO A 262 14.45 9.83 -17.85
N TRP A 263 13.83 10.98 -18.12
CA TRP A 263 12.96 11.68 -17.20
C TRP A 263 11.56 11.11 -17.13
N ILE A 264 11.13 10.31 -18.10
CA ILE A 264 9.79 9.70 -18.12
C ILE A 264 9.83 8.18 -18.25
N ASN A 265 10.94 7.64 -18.77
CA ASN A 265 11.15 6.22 -18.90
C ASN A 265 11.97 5.63 -17.75
N PRO A 266 11.70 4.38 -17.35
CA PRO A 266 12.59 3.66 -16.46
C PRO A 266 13.97 3.47 -17.13
N PRO A 267 15.04 3.15 -16.37
CA PRO A 267 16.37 2.97 -16.94
C PRO A 267 16.39 1.90 -18.03
N ALA A 268 17.28 2.05 -19.02
CA ALA A 268 17.42 1.08 -20.09
C ALA A 268 17.63 -0.35 -19.54
N GLY A 269 16.91 -1.33 -20.11
CA GLY A 269 16.94 -2.71 -19.63
C GLY A 269 16.05 -2.99 -18.41
N ALA A 270 15.34 -1.99 -17.88
CA ALA A 270 14.35 -2.21 -16.84
C ALA A 270 13.17 -3.03 -17.36
N ARG A 271 12.80 -4.06 -16.59
CA ARG A 271 11.63 -4.90 -16.87
C ARG A 271 10.51 -4.52 -15.92
N LYS A 272 9.33 -4.20 -16.46
CA LYS A 272 8.11 -4.05 -15.66
C LYS A 272 7.81 -5.37 -14.94
N ASN A 273 7.73 -5.30 -13.62
CA ASN A 273 7.43 -6.43 -12.76
C ASN A 273 5.93 -6.45 -12.45
N ARG A 274 5.42 -5.41 -11.77
CA ARG A 274 4.03 -5.35 -11.29
C ARG A 274 3.55 -3.91 -11.08
N ALA A 275 2.28 -3.76 -10.71
CA ALA A 275 1.74 -2.52 -10.15
C ALA A 275 1.29 -2.77 -8.72
N GLU A 276 1.47 -1.79 -7.84
CA GLU A 276 1.05 -1.90 -6.43
C GLU A 276 0.76 -0.52 -5.84
N LYS A 277 -0.14 -0.47 -4.85
CA LYS A 277 -0.28 0.70 -3.96
C LYS A 277 0.74 0.58 -2.84
N ARG A 278 1.51 1.64 -2.59
CA ARG A 278 2.61 1.65 -1.62
C ARG A 278 2.53 2.86 -0.68
N LYS A 279 2.76 2.60 0.60
CA LYS A 279 3.08 3.62 1.60
C LYS A 279 4.51 4.12 1.44
N THR A 280 4.66 5.44 1.43
CA THR A 280 5.93 6.15 1.55
C THR A 280 5.90 7.13 2.71
N ALA A 281 7.05 7.75 2.98
CA ALA A 281 7.14 8.90 3.87
C ALA A 281 6.27 10.10 3.44
N PHE A 282 6.01 10.30 2.14
CA PHE A 282 5.11 11.33 1.65
C PHE A 282 3.63 10.95 1.84
N GLY A 283 3.26 9.70 1.56
CA GLY A 283 1.87 9.25 1.59
C GLY A 283 1.65 7.95 0.82
N LEU A 284 0.40 7.68 0.46
CA LEU A 284 0.07 6.56 -0.42
C LEU A 284 0.29 6.94 -1.88
N MET A 285 0.89 6.04 -2.65
CA MET A 285 1.13 6.20 -4.08
C MET A 285 0.80 4.91 -4.82
N ASP A 286 0.05 5.03 -5.92
CA ASP A 286 -0.08 3.96 -6.91
C ASP A 286 1.19 3.92 -7.77
N CYS A 287 1.85 2.77 -7.80
CA CYS A 287 3.18 2.61 -8.36
C CYS A 287 3.21 1.53 -9.44
N VAL A 288 4.12 1.70 -10.40
CA VAL A 288 4.61 0.62 -11.27
C VAL A 288 6.02 0.27 -10.84
N VAL A 289 6.26 -1.03 -10.63
CA VAL A 289 7.53 -1.57 -10.16
C VAL A 289 8.32 -2.11 -11.34
N TYR A 290 9.60 -1.76 -11.39
CA TYR A 290 10.55 -2.23 -12.37
C TYR A 290 11.74 -2.88 -11.69
N ASP A 291 12.20 -3.99 -12.24
CA ASP A 291 13.48 -4.58 -11.89
C ASP A 291 14.49 -4.24 -12.98
N VAL A 292 15.69 -3.82 -12.57
CA VAL A 292 16.77 -3.47 -13.49
C VAL A 292 18.10 -3.91 -12.91
N LYS A 293 18.99 -4.36 -13.79
CA LYS A 293 20.37 -4.70 -13.42
C LYS A 293 21.30 -3.60 -13.90
N VAL A 294 21.98 -2.95 -12.98
CA VAL A 294 22.93 -1.86 -13.28
C VAL A 294 24.25 -2.22 -12.64
N ASP A 295 25.32 -2.24 -13.43
CA ASP A 295 26.67 -2.60 -12.99
C ASP A 295 26.73 -3.95 -12.24
N GLY A 296 25.94 -4.92 -12.72
CA GLY A 296 25.86 -6.25 -12.12
C GLY A 296 25.01 -6.34 -10.84
N GLN A 297 24.48 -5.22 -10.34
CA GLN A 297 23.63 -5.18 -9.16
C GLN A 297 22.16 -5.09 -9.52
N ASP A 298 21.35 -5.93 -8.87
CA ASP A 298 19.90 -5.86 -8.99
C ASP A 298 19.37 -4.63 -8.25
N ARG A 299 18.47 -3.92 -8.91
CA ARG A 299 17.77 -2.76 -8.38
C ARG A 299 16.29 -2.94 -8.63
N GLN A 300 15.49 -2.53 -7.66
CA GLN A 300 14.04 -2.45 -7.82
C GLN A 300 13.63 -0.98 -7.67
N MET A 301 12.82 -0.50 -8.61
CA MET A 301 12.43 0.90 -8.73
C MET A 301 10.92 1.03 -8.84
N TRP A 302 10.35 1.95 -8.07
CA TRP A 302 8.92 2.24 -8.05
C TRP A 302 8.70 3.63 -8.64
N TYR A 303 7.95 3.70 -9.72
CA TYR A 303 7.56 4.96 -10.34
C TYR A 303 6.07 5.20 -10.12
N ALA A 304 5.68 6.44 -9.86
CA ALA A 304 4.27 6.79 -9.71
C ALA A 304 3.51 6.54 -11.02
N ALA A 305 2.38 5.83 -10.95
CA ALA A 305 1.59 5.48 -12.13
C ALA A 305 1.00 6.72 -12.82
N ARG A 306 0.60 7.73 -12.03
CA ARG A 306 0.01 8.99 -12.52
C ARG A 306 1.05 10.00 -13.02
N TYR A 307 2.29 9.87 -12.55
CA TYR A 307 3.37 10.81 -12.84
C TYR A 307 4.61 10.04 -13.32
N PRO A 308 4.67 9.64 -14.61
CA PRO A 308 5.86 9.01 -15.16
C PRO A 308 7.09 9.90 -14.92
N GLY A 309 8.21 9.26 -14.59
CA GLY A 309 9.41 9.95 -14.13
C GLY A 309 9.52 10.16 -12.63
N LEU A 310 8.40 10.21 -11.89
CA LEU A 310 8.43 10.40 -10.45
C LEU A 310 8.84 9.10 -9.76
N LEU A 311 10.10 9.05 -9.35
CA LEU A 311 10.59 7.96 -8.51
C LEU A 311 9.95 8.06 -7.11
N VAL A 312 9.23 7.01 -6.73
CA VAL A 312 8.58 6.89 -5.43
C VAL A 312 9.52 6.19 -4.44
N ARG A 313 10.20 5.13 -4.90
CA ARG A 313 11.16 4.38 -4.10
C ARG A 313 12.20 3.69 -4.99
N ALA A 314 13.40 3.44 -4.47
CA ALA A 314 14.33 2.47 -5.03
C ALA A 314 14.96 1.62 -3.92
N ARG A 315 15.24 0.36 -4.22
CA ARG A 315 16.10 -0.53 -3.42
C ARG A 315 17.31 -0.89 -4.27
N LEU A 316 18.50 -0.64 -3.74
CA LEU A 316 19.77 -0.87 -4.43
C LEU A 316 20.46 -2.10 -3.84
N GLY A 317 20.83 -3.05 -4.69
CA GLY A 317 21.42 -4.32 -4.27
C GLY A 317 20.45 -5.23 -3.52
N ASP A 318 20.98 -6.34 -3.02
CA ASP A 318 20.20 -7.38 -2.33
C ASP A 318 19.41 -6.78 -1.14
N LYS A 319 18.09 -6.85 -1.23
CA LYS A 319 17.13 -6.30 -0.26
C LYS A 319 17.40 -4.84 0.18
N GLY A 320 18.04 -4.03 -0.66
CA GLY A 320 18.35 -2.62 -0.36
C GLY A 320 19.62 -2.41 0.48
N LYS A 321 20.47 -3.42 0.67
CA LYS A 321 21.75 -3.28 1.40
C LYS A 321 22.72 -2.29 0.75
N GLY A 322 22.61 -2.07 -0.56
CA GLY A 322 23.37 -1.04 -1.28
C GLY A 322 22.84 0.37 -1.10
N GLY A 323 21.66 0.53 -0.49
CA GLY A 323 21.01 1.80 -0.27
C GLY A 323 19.54 1.79 -0.67
N THR A 324 18.83 2.84 -0.25
CA THR A 324 17.41 3.04 -0.56
C THR A 324 17.14 4.49 -0.91
N TRP A 325 16.31 4.71 -1.91
CA TRP A 325 15.79 6.04 -2.24
C TRP A 325 14.30 6.08 -1.95
N GLU A 326 13.79 7.20 -1.46
CA GLU A 326 12.38 7.32 -1.08
C GLU A 326 11.86 8.75 -1.31
N LEU A 327 10.67 8.86 -1.88
CA LEU A 327 9.92 10.11 -1.97
C LEU A 327 9.42 10.54 -0.59
N VAL A 328 9.90 11.69 -0.12
CA VAL A 328 9.56 12.23 1.21
C VAL A 328 8.69 13.49 1.15
N GLU A 329 8.71 14.23 0.04
CA GLU A 329 7.84 15.39 -0.20
C GLU A 329 7.43 15.44 -1.68
N PHE A 330 6.19 15.80 -1.95
CA PHE A 330 5.68 16.10 -3.29
C PHE A 330 4.68 17.25 -3.21
N LYS A 331 4.84 18.23 -4.09
CA LYS A 331 3.94 19.39 -4.23
C LYS A 331 3.45 19.43 -5.66
N GLU A 332 2.15 19.25 -5.81
CA GLU A 332 1.42 19.30 -7.09
C GLU A 332 1.24 20.73 -7.62
#